data_AF-A0A1F8ZXL5-F1
#
_entry.id   AF-A0A1F8ZXL5-F1
#
_cell.length_a   1.000
_cell.length_b   1.000
_cell.length_c   1.000
_cell.angle_alpha   90.00
_cell.angle_beta   90.00
_cell.angle_gamma   90.00
#
_symmetry.space_group_name_H-M   'P 1'
#
loop_
_entity.id
_entity.type
_entity.pdbx_description
1 polymer ?
#
loop_
_entity_poly.entity_id
_entity_poly.type
_entity_poly.pdbx_seq_one_letter_code
_entity_poly.pdbx_strand_id
1 'polypeptide(L)'
;MVELILFIDGSVNTQSHIGYGAYLALSESGHSLDSLETRVKLRRFEHTSSTKLELQTLLWALGDIQAWVSRVIVYTDSQNIMGLNGRRDWFEQNDYRSKKNKPLNNYELYQEFYRITDRLDMEFVKVPGHQVSNQIDDFDKIFTLVDRASRKAMRGDKGLMIKRFKSTLDS
;
A
#
# COMPACT_ATOMS: atom_id res chain seq x y z
N MET A 1 2.84 -23.75 9.55
CA MET A 1 2.01 -22.66 8.99
C MET A 1 2.86 -21.41 9.03
N VAL A 2 3.03 -20.73 7.89
CA VAL A 2 3.87 -19.52 7.79
C VAL A 2 2.95 -18.31 7.98
N GLU A 3 3.21 -17.56 9.04
CA GLU A 3 2.62 -16.25 9.27
C GLU A 3 3.58 -15.19 8.77
N LEU A 4 3.06 -14.21 8.03
CA LEU A 4 3.84 -13.03 7.63
C LEU A 4 3.23 -11.76 8.19
N ILE A 5 4.12 -10.86 8.60
CA ILE A 5 3.82 -9.48 8.91
C ILE A 5 4.13 -8.66 7.67
N LEU A 6 3.11 -8.00 7.14
CA LEU A 6 3.19 -7.21 5.91
C LEU A 6 2.97 -5.73 6.25
N PHE A 7 3.94 -4.90 5.94
CA PHE A 7 3.82 -3.44 6.02
C PHE A 7 3.65 -2.89 4.61
N ILE A 8 2.66 -2.03 4.41
CA ILE A 8 2.41 -1.38 3.12
C ILE A 8 2.21 0.13 3.30
N ASP A 9 2.73 0.90 2.35
CA ASP A 9 2.42 2.32 2.24
C ASP A 9 2.56 2.80 0.79
N GLY A 10 1.98 3.96 0.45
CA GLY A 10 2.08 4.56 -0.87
C GLY A 10 2.14 6.08 -0.85
N SER A 11 2.98 6.65 -1.72
CA SER A 11 3.06 8.09 -1.93
C SER A 11 2.73 8.45 -3.38
N VAL A 12 1.74 9.33 -3.57
CA VAL A 12 1.28 9.77 -4.89
C VAL A 12 1.52 11.26 -5.11
N ASN A 13 1.94 11.61 -6.32
CA ASN A 13 1.83 12.98 -6.82
C ASN A 13 0.45 13.17 -7.44
N THR A 14 -0.42 13.94 -6.77
CA THR A 14 -1.81 14.15 -7.19
C THR A 14 -1.96 14.94 -8.50
N GLN A 15 -0.92 15.66 -8.94
CA GLN A 15 -0.94 16.40 -10.21
C GLN A 15 -0.62 15.50 -11.40
N SER A 16 0.39 14.63 -11.27
CA SER A 16 0.79 13.73 -12.36
C SER A 16 0.10 12.37 -12.33
N HIS A 17 -0.62 12.05 -11.24
CA HIS A 17 -1.21 10.73 -11.01
C HIS A 17 -0.18 9.58 -11.04
N ILE A 18 1.08 9.89 -10.75
CA ILE A 18 2.15 8.92 -10.58
C ILE A 18 2.37 8.73 -9.08
N GLY A 19 2.41 7.48 -8.65
CA GLY A 19 2.67 7.12 -7.27
C GLY A 19 3.66 5.97 -7.15
N TYR A 20 4.20 5.81 -5.95
CA TYR A 20 5.08 4.72 -5.60
C TYR A 20 4.49 3.99 -4.40
N GLY A 21 4.24 2.69 -4.58
CA GLY A 21 3.89 1.78 -3.52
C GLY A 21 5.16 1.15 -2.95
N ALA A 22 5.18 0.97 -1.64
CA ALA A 22 6.24 0.30 -0.92
C ALA A 22 5.66 -0.82 -0.06
N TYR A 23 6.37 -1.93 0.05
CA TYR A 23 6.04 -2.95 1.04
C TYR A 23 7.27 -3.64 1.61
N LEU A 24 7.09 -4.21 2.80
CA LEU A 24 8.05 -5.10 3.44
C LEU A 24 7.29 -6.27 4.08
N ALA A 25 7.73 -7.50 3.82
CA ALA A 25 7.17 -8.72 4.39
C ALA A 25 8.22 -9.43 5.27
N LEU A 26 7.83 -9.79 6.50
CA LEU A 26 8.69 -10.40 7.51
C LEU A 26 8.03 -11.68 8.06
N SER A 27 8.80 -12.75 8.22
CA SER A 27 8.35 -14.03 8.80
C SER A 27 8.68 -14.21 10.27
N GLU A 28 9.64 -13.42 10.81
CA GLU A 28 10.07 -13.45 12.21
C GLU A 28 10.49 -12.05 12.68
N SER A 29 10.31 -11.76 13.97
CA SER A 29 10.80 -10.54 14.63
C SER A 29 12.27 -10.70 15.04
N GLY A 30 13.12 -9.70 14.77
CA GLY A 30 14.54 -9.70 15.20
C GLY A 30 15.56 -9.19 14.19
N HIS A 31 15.14 -8.62 13.06
CA HIS A 31 16.06 -8.06 12.06
C HIS A 31 16.51 -6.63 12.43
N SER A 32 17.78 -6.29 12.16
CA SER A 32 18.25 -4.91 12.29
C SER A 32 17.60 -4.00 11.23
N LEU A 33 17.24 -2.77 11.59
CA LEU A 33 16.57 -1.82 10.68
C LEU A 33 17.35 -1.57 9.37
N ASP A 34 18.68 -1.47 9.45
CA ASP A 34 19.53 -1.26 8.25
C ASP A 34 19.42 -2.43 7.27
N SER A 35 19.29 -3.66 7.78
CA SER A 35 19.05 -4.84 6.92
C SER A 35 17.64 -4.85 6.32
N LEU A 36 16.69 -4.15 6.93
CA LEU A 36 15.31 -4.06 6.46
C LEU A 36 15.13 -3.02 5.34
N GLU A 37 15.91 -1.93 5.35
CA GLU A 37 15.79 -0.87 4.32
C GLU A 37 16.07 -1.44 2.93
N THR A 38 17.07 -2.32 2.80
CA THR A 38 17.41 -2.97 1.52
C THR A 38 16.39 -4.01 1.07
N ARG A 39 15.51 -4.46 1.98
CA ARG A 39 14.45 -5.44 1.71
C ARG A 39 13.11 -4.82 1.32
N VAL A 40 12.97 -3.49 1.46
CA VAL A 40 11.75 -2.80 1.03
C VAL A 40 11.61 -2.92 -0.48
N LYS A 41 10.49 -3.47 -0.92
CA LYS A 41 10.16 -3.50 -2.34
C LYS A 41 9.43 -2.22 -2.71
N LEU A 42 9.85 -1.61 -3.82
CA LEU A 42 9.24 -0.41 -4.38
C LEU A 42 8.70 -0.68 -5.77
N ARG A 43 7.53 -0.11 -6.06
CA ARG A 43 6.93 -0.16 -7.40
C ARG A 43 6.27 1.15 -7.76
N ARG A 44 6.53 1.60 -8.99
CA ARG A 44 5.89 2.76 -9.59
C ARG A 44 4.54 2.37 -10.17
N PHE A 45 3.54 3.23 -9.95
CA PHE A 45 2.19 3.10 -10.50
C PHE A 45 1.82 4.40 -11.22
N GLU A 46 1.20 4.27 -12.40
CA GLU A 46 0.67 5.38 -13.17
C GLU A 46 -0.86 5.41 -13.09
N HIS A 47 -1.44 6.57 -13.41
CA HIS A 47 -2.89 6.79 -13.38
C HIS A 47 -3.53 6.34 -12.06
N THR A 48 -2.90 6.75 -10.96
CA THR A 48 -3.30 6.38 -9.61
C THR A 48 -3.73 7.59 -8.77
N SER A 49 -4.29 7.30 -7.60
CA SER A 49 -4.68 8.24 -6.55
C SER A 49 -4.29 7.62 -5.21
N SER A 50 -4.33 8.35 -4.09
CA SER A 50 -3.88 7.81 -2.80
C SER A 50 -4.59 6.50 -2.45
N THR A 51 -5.93 6.51 -2.49
CA THR A 51 -6.75 5.33 -2.21
C THR A 51 -6.54 4.18 -3.20
N LYS A 52 -6.35 4.50 -4.49
CA LYS A 52 -6.11 3.48 -5.52
C LYS A 52 -4.72 2.86 -5.33
N LEU A 53 -3.71 3.68 -5.04
CA LEU A 53 -2.33 3.27 -4.83
C LEU A 53 -2.19 2.38 -3.61
N GLU A 54 -2.79 2.74 -2.48
CA GLU A 54 -2.80 1.93 -1.26
C GLU A 54 -3.31 0.51 -1.56
N LEU A 55 -4.44 0.41 -2.27
CA LEU A 55 -5.03 -0.87 -2.62
C LEU A 55 -4.20 -1.63 -3.67
N GLN A 56 -3.68 -0.95 -4.69
CA GLN A 56 -2.75 -1.54 -5.67
C GLN A 56 -1.49 -2.09 -5.00
N THR A 57 -0.97 -1.39 -3.99
CA THR A 57 0.23 -1.78 -3.25
C THR A 57 -0.04 -3.03 -2.43
N LEU A 58 -1.19 -3.09 -1.74
CA LEU A 58 -1.61 -4.30 -1.03
C LEU A 58 -1.72 -5.50 -1.98
N LEU A 59 -2.45 -5.36 -3.08
CA LEU A 59 -2.68 -6.46 -4.03
C LEU A 59 -1.38 -6.93 -4.69
N TRP A 60 -0.48 -5.98 -5.00
CA TRP A 60 0.85 -6.32 -5.49
C TRP A 60 1.65 -7.11 -4.46
N ALA A 61 1.70 -6.65 -3.21
CA ALA A 61 2.43 -7.34 -2.15
C ALA A 61 1.87 -8.75 -1.91
N LEU A 62 0.54 -8.91 -1.87
CA LEU A 62 -0.13 -10.21 -1.73
C LEU A 62 0.20 -11.13 -2.90
N GLY A 63 0.19 -10.62 -4.13
CA GLY A 63 0.58 -11.40 -5.32
C GLY A 63 2.00 -11.97 -5.23
N ASP A 64 2.92 -11.23 -4.62
CA ASP A 64 4.31 -11.66 -4.42
C ASP A 64 4.47 -12.72 -3.31
N ILE A 65 3.62 -12.70 -2.27
CA ILE A 65 3.79 -13.56 -1.07
C ILE A 65 2.81 -14.74 -0.97
N GLN A 66 1.68 -14.71 -1.69
CA GLN A 66 0.55 -15.64 -1.50
C GLN A 66 0.91 -17.13 -1.68
N ALA A 67 1.97 -17.46 -2.44
CA ALA A 67 2.32 -18.84 -2.75
C ALA A 67 2.86 -19.64 -1.54
N TRP A 68 3.16 -18.96 -0.42
CA TRP A 68 3.94 -19.54 0.68
C TRP A 68 3.34 -19.34 2.08
N VAL A 69 2.17 -18.69 2.19
CA VAL A 69 1.67 -18.16 3.47
C VAL A 69 0.29 -18.66 3.79
N SER A 70 0.08 -18.98 5.07
CA SER A 70 -1.22 -19.38 5.61
C SER A 70 -1.96 -18.22 6.26
N ARG A 71 -1.21 -17.25 6.84
CA ARG A 71 -1.77 -16.06 7.50
C ARG A 71 -0.93 -14.82 7.21
N VAL A 72 -1.58 -13.67 7.04
CA VAL A 72 -0.93 -12.37 6.82
C VAL A 72 -1.52 -11.32 7.75
N ILE A 73 -0.67 -10.66 8.53
CA ILE A 73 -1.05 -9.50 9.35
C ILE A 73 -0.55 -8.25 8.63
N VAL A 74 -1.49 -7.43 8.15
CA VAL A 74 -1.23 -6.25 7.32
C VAL A 74 -1.26 -4.99 8.18
N TYR A 75 -0.13 -4.28 8.23
CA TYR A 75 0.03 -2.98 8.86
C TYR A 75 -0.08 -1.86 7.81
N THR A 76 -1.07 -0.98 7.99
CA THR A 76 -1.34 0.17 7.11
C THR A 76 -2.04 1.29 7.86
N ASP A 77 -1.90 2.54 7.41
CA ASP A 77 -2.69 3.68 7.88
C ASP A 77 -3.92 3.98 6.98
N SER A 78 -4.08 3.23 5.88
CA SER A 78 -5.16 3.41 4.90
C SER A 78 -6.54 3.21 5.51
N GLN A 79 -7.29 4.31 5.66
CA GLN A 79 -8.68 4.25 6.10
C GLN A 79 -9.57 3.50 5.11
N ASN A 80 -9.24 3.55 3.82
CA ASN A 80 -10.00 2.83 2.81
C ASN A 80 -9.88 1.31 3.01
N ILE A 81 -8.66 0.79 3.17
CA ILE A 81 -8.43 -0.65 3.39
C ILE A 81 -9.11 -1.10 4.69
N MET A 82 -8.92 -0.37 5.79
CA MET A 82 -9.56 -0.69 7.08
C MET A 82 -11.09 -0.75 6.99
N GLY A 83 -11.70 0.04 6.11
CA GLY A 83 -13.15 0.09 5.90
C GLY A 83 -13.69 -0.85 4.83
N LEU A 84 -12.87 -1.66 4.13
CA LEU A 84 -13.37 -2.54 3.07
C LEU A 84 -14.25 -3.67 3.61
N ASN A 85 -13.82 -4.35 4.67
CA ASN A 85 -14.58 -5.46 5.24
C ASN A 85 -16.03 -5.07 5.61
N GLY A 86 -16.22 -3.89 6.20
CA GLY A 86 -17.56 -3.38 6.54
C GLY A 86 -18.40 -2.91 5.35
N ARG A 87 -17.82 -2.79 4.15
CA ARG A 87 -18.52 -2.36 2.92
C ARG A 87 -18.77 -3.50 1.94
N ARG A 88 -18.24 -4.70 2.20
CA ARG A 88 -18.31 -5.84 1.28
C ARG A 88 -19.75 -6.18 0.89
N ASP A 89 -20.60 -6.46 1.86
CA ASP A 89 -22.00 -6.83 1.63
C ASP A 89 -22.72 -5.80 0.76
N TRP A 90 -22.50 -4.51 1.05
CA TRP A 90 -23.09 -3.43 0.26
C TRP A 90 -22.54 -3.39 -1.17
N PHE A 91 -21.23 -3.54 -1.36
CA PHE A 91 -20.62 -3.57 -2.70
C PHE A 91 -21.14 -4.75 -3.53
N GLU A 92 -21.15 -5.96 -2.97
CA GLU A 92 -21.59 -7.15 -3.70
C GLU A 92 -23.09 -7.12 -4.02
N GLN A 93 -23.95 -6.71 -3.06
CA GLN A 93 -25.39 -6.58 -3.29
C GLN A 93 -25.77 -5.54 -4.34
N ASN A 94 -24.93 -4.52 -4.54
CA ASN A 94 -25.19 -3.43 -5.48
C ASN A 94 -24.37 -3.56 -6.77
N ASP A 95 -23.79 -4.74 -7.06
CA ASP A 95 -22.94 -4.98 -8.24
C ASP A 95 -21.83 -3.91 -8.40
N TYR A 96 -21.28 -3.48 -7.26
CA TYR A 96 -20.29 -2.41 -7.17
C TYR A 96 -20.71 -1.11 -7.88
N ARG A 97 -22.00 -0.78 -7.84
CA ARG A 97 -22.56 0.46 -8.44
C ARG A 97 -23.03 1.43 -7.36
N SER A 98 -22.89 2.71 -7.68
CA SER A 98 -23.45 3.80 -6.90
C SER A 98 -24.98 3.87 -7.04
N LYS A 99 -25.64 4.64 -6.17
CA LYS A 99 -27.09 4.95 -6.26
C LYS A 99 -27.51 5.56 -7.61
N LYS A 100 -26.57 6.14 -8.37
CA LYS A 100 -26.80 6.70 -9.72
C LYS A 100 -26.52 5.68 -10.83
N ASN A 101 -26.41 4.39 -10.49
CA ASN A 101 -26.09 3.27 -11.38
C ASN A 101 -24.73 3.39 -12.11
N LYS A 102 -23.81 4.21 -11.60
CA LYS A 102 -22.43 4.29 -12.11
C LYS A 102 -21.54 3.30 -11.35
N PRO A 103 -20.61 2.60 -12.01
CA PRO A 103 -19.60 1.80 -11.32
C PRO A 103 -18.87 2.62 -10.25
N LEU A 104 -18.59 2.00 -9.10
CA LEU A 104 -17.80 2.62 -8.06
C LEU A 104 -16.37 2.80 -8.55
N ASN A 105 -15.72 3.88 -8.11
CA ASN A 105 -14.29 4.05 -8.36
C ASN A 105 -13.54 2.87 -7.74
N ASN A 106 -12.58 2.32 -8.47
CA ASN A 106 -11.74 1.19 -8.05
C ASN A 106 -12.49 -0.14 -7.82
N TYR A 107 -13.70 -0.33 -8.37
CA TYR A 107 -14.49 -1.54 -8.16
C TYR A 107 -13.72 -2.83 -8.48
N GLU A 108 -12.94 -2.86 -9.56
CA GLU A 108 -12.12 -4.02 -9.95
C GLU A 108 -11.09 -4.38 -8.88
N LEU A 109 -10.50 -3.37 -8.22
CA LEU A 109 -9.56 -3.59 -7.12
C LEU A 109 -10.27 -4.08 -5.86
N TYR A 110 -11.51 -3.66 -5.62
CA TYR A 110 -12.32 -4.19 -4.51
C TYR A 110 -12.69 -5.65 -4.74
N GLN A 111 -13.10 -6.00 -5.96
CA GLN A 111 -13.37 -7.39 -6.34
C GLN A 111 -12.14 -8.27 -6.14
N GLU A 112 -10.98 -7.81 -6.62
CA GLU A 112 -9.73 -8.54 -6.48
C GLU A 112 -9.28 -8.66 -5.01
N PHE A 113 -9.47 -7.60 -4.21
CA PHE A 113 -9.23 -7.64 -2.77
C PHE A 113 -10.03 -8.75 -2.10
N TYR A 114 -11.35 -8.80 -2.31
CA TYR A 114 -12.18 -9.84 -1.69
C TYR A 114 -11.81 -11.24 -2.18
N ARG A 115 -11.52 -11.39 -3.49
CA ARG A 115 -11.07 -12.67 -4.06
C ARG A 115 -9.81 -13.23 -3.38
N ILE A 116 -8.88 -12.35 -2.99
CA ILE A 116 -7.64 -12.74 -2.31
C ILE A 116 -7.90 -12.99 -0.82
N THR A 117 -8.62 -12.10 -0.14
CA THR A 117 -8.90 -12.23 1.30
C THR A 117 -9.76 -13.45 1.63
N ASP A 118 -10.55 -13.95 0.67
CA ASP A 118 -11.32 -15.19 0.84
C ASP A 118 -10.44 -16.45 0.90
N ARG A 119 -9.20 -16.36 0.44
CA ARG A 119 -8.28 -17.50 0.32
C ARG A 119 -7.14 -17.48 1.34
N LEU A 120 -6.93 -16.33 1.99
CA LEU A 120 -5.85 -16.09 2.94
C LEU A 120 -6.45 -15.66 4.26
N ASP A 121 -5.98 -16.23 5.37
CA ASP A 121 -6.29 -15.70 6.69
C ASP A 121 -5.59 -14.34 6.83
N MET A 122 -6.37 -13.26 6.86
CA MET A 122 -5.87 -11.89 6.82
C MET A 122 -6.39 -11.07 7.99
N GLU A 123 -5.46 -10.42 8.69
CA GLU A 123 -5.75 -9.45 9.73
C GLU A 123 -5.23 -8.07 9.30
N PHE A 124 -6.00 -7.03 9.54
CA PHE A 124 -5.60 -5.65 9.25
C PHE A 124 -5.39 -4.89 10.55
N VAL A 125 -4.18 -4.38 10.76
CA VAL A 125 -3.78 -3.58 11.91
C VAL A 125 -3.57 -2.14 11.46
N LYS A 126 -4.34 -1.22 12.03
CA LYS A 126 -4.19 0.21 11.74
C LYS A 126 -2.98 0.77 12.49
N VAL A 127 -2.02 1.31 11.75
CA VAL A 127 -0.92 2.07 12.36
C VAL A 127 -1.43 3.49 12.67
N PRO A 128 -1.31 3.96 13.92
CA PRO A 128 -1.66 5.33 14.26
C PRO A 128 -0.68 6.30 13.56
N GLY A 129 -1.22 7.19 12.72
CA GLY A 129 -0.41 8.19 12.04
C GLY A 129 0.32 9.09 13.04
N HIS A 130 1.66 9.06 13.02
CA HIS A 130 2.57 9.88 13.83
C HIS A 130 2.28 9.87 15.35
N GLN A 131 2.83 8.89 16.06
CA GLN A 131 2.92 8.96 17.53
C GLN A 131 4.08 9.85 18.02
N VAL A 132 3.88 10.46 19.20
CA VAL A 132 4.88 11.26 19.91
C VAL A 132 5.96 10.33 20.48
N SER A 133 7.22 10.75 20.42
CA SER A 133 8.47 9.95 20.49
C SER A 133 8.67 8.94 21.63
N ASN A 134 7.82 8.89 22.66
CA ASN A 134 8.03 8.07 23.85
C ASN A 134 7.32 6.70 23.82
N GLN A 135 6.63 6.32 22.72
CA GLN A 135 5.91 5.04 22.59
C GLN A 135 6.10 4.33 21.24
N ILE A 136 7.13 4.70 20.47
CA ILE A 136 7.39 4.09 19.16
C ILE A 136 7.84 2.63 19.35
N ASP A 137 6.96 1.68 19.00
CA ASP A 137 7.28 0.25 18.96
C ASP A 137 8.12 -0.07 17.71
N ASP A 138 8.77 -1.24 17.67
CA ASP A 138 9.58 -1.66 16.53
C ASP A 138 8.76 -1.76 15.24
N PHE A 139 7.46 -2.10 15.33
CA PHE A 139 6.52 -2.05 14.22
C PHE A 139 6.34 -0.64 13.64
N ASP A 140 6.30 0.40 14.47
CA ASP A 140 6.18 1.78 14.00
C ASP A 140 7.45 2.24 13.27
N LYS A 141 8.63 1.80 13.73
CA LYS A 141 9.91 2.07 13.06
C LYS A 141 9.96 1.41 11.69
N ILE A 142 9.51 0.16 11.60
CA ILE A 142 9.45 -0.59 10.34
C ILE A 142 8.44 0.06 9.39
N PHE A 143 7.26 0.44 9.88
CA PHE A 143 6.27 1.16 9.09
C PHE A 143 6.83 2.49 8.56
N THR A 144 7.49 3.27 9.42
CA THR A 144 8.14 4.54 9.04
C THR A 144 9.18 4.34 7.94
N LEU A 145 9.89 3.21 7.95
CA LEU A 145 10.87 2.85 6.93
C LEU A 145 10.20 2.58 5.57
N VAL A 146 9.08 1.85 5.54
CA VAL A 146 8.30 1.61 4.32
C VAL A 146 7.71 2.91 3.76
N ASP A 147 7.15 3.74 4.62
CA ASP A 147 6.56 5.04 4.24
C ASP A 147 7.63 6.05 3.78
N ARG A 148 8.80 6.07 4.42
CA ARG A 148 9.93 6.87 3.92
C ARG A 148 10.39 6.41 2.54
N ALA A 149 10.41 5.11 2.27
CA ALA A 149 10.82 4.56 0.99
C ALA A 149 9.85 5.00 -0.14
N SER A 150 8.53 4.91 0.09
CA SER A 150 7.51 5.35 -0.86
C SER A 150 7.67 6.84 -1.21
N ARG A 151 7.84 7.69 -0.18
CA ARG A 151 8.01 9.14 -0.33
C ARG A 151 9.33 9.52 -0.99
N LYS A 152 10.44 8.83 -0.66
CA LYS A 152 11.76 9.07 -1.28
C LYS A 152 11.71 8.77 -2.77
N ALA A 153 11.11 7.65 -3.17
CA ALA A 153 10.94 7.29 -4.58
C ALA A 153 10.09 8.33 -5.33
N MET A 154 8.95 8.74 -4.77
CA MET A 154 8.09 9.77 -5.38
C MET A 154 8.80 11.13 -5.52
N ARG A 155 9.63 11.53 -4.54
CA ARG A 155 10.41 12.78 -4.63
C ARG A 155 11.52 12.70 -5.68
N GLY A 156 12.19 11.56 -5.79
CA GLY A 156 13.21 11.31 -6.82
C GLY A 156 12.63 11.45 -8.22
N ASP A 157 11.46 10.85 -8.47
CA ASP A 157 10.73 10.93 -9.74
C ASP A 157 10.34 12.36 -10.10
N LYS A 158 9.79 13.11 -9.12
CA LYS A 158 9.47 14.53 -9.29
C LYS A 158 10.71 15.36 -9.68
N GLY A 159 11.85 15.10 -9.04
CA GLY A 159 13.12 15.75 -9.37
C GLY A 159 13.60 15.44 -10.79
N LEU A 160 13.46 14.19 -11.25
CA LEU A 160 13.77 13.77 -12.61
C LEU A 160 12.85 14.44 -13.65
N MET A 161 11.54 14.54 -13.36
CA MET A 161 10.59 15.22 -14.26
C MET A 161 10.89 16.71 -14.42
N ILE A 162 11.19 17.42 -13.33
CA ILE A 162 11.54 18.85 -13.40
C ILE A 162 12.82 19.07 -14.23
N LYS A 163 13.83 18.20 -14.07
CA LYS A 163 15.06 18.26 -14.87
C LYS A 163 14.79 18.05 -16.36
N ARG A 164 13.96 17.05 -16.71
CA ARG A 164 13.57 16.76 -18.10
C ARG A 164 12.84 17.95 -18.75
N PHE A 165 11.93 18.59 -18.02
CA PHE A 165 11.17 19.73 -18.53
C PHE A 165 12.05 20.96 -18.81
N LYS A 166 13.03 21.23 -17.94
CA LYS A 166 14.01 22.30 -18.15
C LYS A 166 14.90 22.03 -19.37
N SER A 167 15.41 20.81 -19.53
CA SER A 167 16.24 20.47 -20.70
C SER A 167 15.52 20.65 -22.05
N THR A 168 14.20 20.43 -22.11
CA THR A 168 13.39 20.65 -23.33
C THR A 168 13.05 22.11 -23.61
N LEU A 169 13.21 23.01 -22.65
CA LEU A 169 12.99 24.46 -22.85
C LEU A 169 14.28 25.20 -23.23
N ASP A 170 15.43 24.61 -22.91
CA ASP A 170 16.76 25.14 -23.22
C ASP A 170 17.34 24.58 -24.55
N SER A 171 16.52 23.86 -25.34
CA SER A 171 16.85 23.28 -26.66
C SER A 171 16.00 23.90 -27.76
#